data_AF-A0A926ZWL0-F1
#
_entry.id   AF-A0A926ZWL0-F1
#
_cell.length_a   1.000
_cell.length_b   1.000
_cell.length_c   1.000
_cell.angle_alpha   90.00
_cell.angle_beta   90.00
_cell.angle_gamma   90.00
#
_symmetry.space_group_name_H-M   'P 1'
#
loop_
_entity.id
_entity.type
_entity.pdbx_description
1 polymer ?
#
loop_
_entity_poly.entity_id
_entity_poly.type
_entity_poly.pdbx_seq_one_letter_code
_entity_poly.pdbx_strand_id
1 'polypeptide(L)'
;MGQLTGELKGTPFIDTFIGAVDITGPANDVFGAAIVNAVVNAFGGNDIIEGNATVTATEIGGAPEAVGVLSSLIDAGEGNDTFQARATGSTAYGVKWSTILGGSGNDVLSIASLSGSSYGAFQSSIDAGSGNDSITISATTTTGSGAYGVYQSAVKGGSGDDTIRISAGSQVRSGSGYGVYQSSVEGGDGNDSFSLGGSVWGVSESAISGGNGNDSFTISNAVFRSALEGGSGNDSFTITGGRGGGSGAIGQGVLESSINGGDGDDFFDITGSAGGGGYSEGSGVARSPLSGGNGNDSFTILGTVSASRGDAYGVLESSIDGGNGDDSFTISGIGTSGSVNGYGVSKSVINGGDGDDFFEIMGTTLDIKDSLISGGLGNDTFKTGTGQGTVDGGGGRDLIFLDFFNAATMTITELAGRGLEIVGTQDNRGNTADWTQTIINMEQFQVGSNVFTSAADTVNFLQNVS
;
A
#
# COMPACT_ATOMS: atom_id res chain seq x y z
N MET A 1 34.13 -22.43 -10.83
CA MET A 1 33.03 -23.24 -10.29
C MET A 1 32.10 -23.58 -11.43
N GLY A 2 31.38 -24.69 -11.33
CA GLY A 2 30.50 -25.18 -12.38
C GLY A 2 29.04 -25.15 -11.94
N GLN A 3 28.17 -25.53 -12.86
CA GLN A 3 26.75 -25.73 -12.60
C GLN A 3 26.54 -26.86 -11.58
N LEU A 4 25.59 -26.67 -10.66
CA LEU A 4 25.15 -27.63 -9.68
C LEU A 4 23.88 -28.34 -10.19
N THR A 5 23.84 -29.67 -10.20
CA THR A 5 22.71 -30.47 -10.73
C THR A 5 22.53 -31.77 -9.97
N GLY A 6 21.34 -32.38 -10.03
CA GLY A 6 21.07 -33.69 -9.46
C GLY A 6 20.76 -33.67 -7.96
N GLU A 7 20.79 -34.85 -7.32
CA GLU A 7 20.49 -35.00 -5.89
C GLU A 7 21.74 -34.72 -5.03
N LEU A 8 21.60 -33.81 -4.09
CA LEU A 8 22.65 -33.35 -3.19
C LEU A 8 22.15 -33.43 -1.75
N LYS A 9 22.91 -34.12 -0.91
CA LYS A 9 22.57 -34.38 0.48
C LYS A 9 23.67 -33.84 1.37
N GLY A 10 23.27 -32.98 2.29
CA GLY A 10 24.10 -32.54 3.40
C GLY A 10 24.12 -33.56 4.54
N THR A 11 24.47 -33.05 5.70
CA THR A 11 24.81 -33.76 6.91
C THR A 11 24.17 -33.03 8.11
N PRO A 12 24.27 -33.57 9.33
CA PRO A 12 23.84 -32.85 10.53
C PRO A 12 24.79 -31.71 10.96
N PHE A 13 25.70 -31.27 10.09
CA PHE A 13 26.68 -30.23 10.36
C PHE A 13 26.68 -29.23 9.20
N ILE A 14 27.31 -28.07 9.42
CA ILE A 14 27.45 -27.01 8.40
C ILE A 14 27.95 -27.57 7.06
N ASP A 15 27.13 -27.42 6.04
CA ASP A 15 27.36 -27.77 4.66
C ASP A 15 27.40 -26.53 3.75
N THR A 16 27.97 -26.70 2.56
CA THR A 16 28.08 -25.60 1.59
C THR A 16 27.88 -26.11 0.16
N PHE A 17 26.84 -25.63 -0.51
CA PHE A 17 26.47 -25.98 -1.88
C PHE A 17 26.59 -24.76 -2.79
N ILE A 18 27.62 -24.72 -3.66
CA ILE A 18 27.85 -23.57 -4.54
C ILE A 18 27.75 -24.00 -6.01
N GLY A 19 26.71 -23.54 -6.68
CA GLY A 19 26.61 -23.49 -8.13
C GLY A 19 27.06 -22.13 -8.63
N ALA A 20 27.95 -22.10 -9.61
CA ALA A 20 28.28 -20.86 -10.29
C ALA A 20 28.60 -21.05 -11.77
N VAL A 21 28.12 -20.13 -12.58
CA VAL A 21 28.28 -20.14 -14.04
C VAL A 21 28.60 -18.72 -14.51
N ASP A 22 29.68 -18.58 -15.28
CA ASP A 22 30.06 -17.34 -15.96
C ASP A 22 30.28 -17.66 -17.45
N ILE A 23 29.37 -17.20 -18.31
CA ILE A 23 29.39 -17.50 -19.74
C ILE A 23 29.46 -16.20 -20.54
N THR A 24 30.41 -16.14 -21.47
CA THR A 24 30.52 -15.07 -22.45
C THR A 24 30.40 -15.66 -23.86
N GLY A 25 29.48 -15.17 -24.68
CA GLY A 25 29.26 -15.74 -26.02
C GLY A 25 28.34 -14.90 -26.93
N PRO A 26 28.16 -15.31 -28.21
CA PRO A 26 27.34 -14.60 -29.18
C PRO A 26 25.87 -14.61 -28.76
N ALA A 27 25.16 -13.49 -28.92
CA ALA A 27 23.94 -13.16 -28.17
C ALA A 27 22.76 -14.14 -28.30
N ASN A 28 22.77 -15.04 -29.28
CA ASN A 28 21.63 -15.86 -29.68
C ASN A 28 21.67 -17.27 -29.08
N ASP A 29 22.81 -17.69 -28.52
CA ASP A 29 23.07 -19.08 -28.09
C ASP A 29 23.57 -19.20 -26.65
N VAL A 30 23.44 -18.15 -25.83
CA VAL A 30 23.97 -18.17 -24.44
C VAL A 30 22.86 -18.28 -23.40
N PHE A 31 22.83 -19.42 -22.75
CA PHE A 31 22.03 -19.69 -21.56
C PHE A 31 22.98 -20.16 -20.44
N GLY A 32 22.84 -19.56 -19.26
CA GLY A 32 23.66 -19.93 -18.10
C GLY A 32 22.81 -20.01 -16.85
N ALA A 33 22.86 -21.15 -16.17
CA ALA A 33 22.14 -21.34 -14.92
C ALA A 33 23.00 -22.05 -13.89
N ALA A 34 23.00 -21.55 -12.65
CA ALA A 34 23.99 -21.94 -11.65
C ALA A 34 23.59 -23.20 -10.87
N ILE A 35 22.34 -23.29 -10.41
CA ILE A 35 21.74 -24.50 -9.84
C ILE A 35 20.57 -24.92 -10.73
N VAL A 36 20.59 -26.15 -11.26
CA VAL A 36 19.61 -26.58 -12.27
C VAL A 36 19.20 -28.03 -12.11
N ASN A 37 17.89 -28.28 -12.12
CA ASN A 37 17.31 -29.62 -11.95
C ASN A 37 17.96 -30.34 -10.74
N ALA A 38 18.16 -29.58 -9.67
CA ALA A 38 18.80 -30.05 -8.46
C ALA A 38 17.75 -30.31 -7.38
N VAL A 39 18.03 -31.28 -6.54
CA VAL A 39 17.34 -31.50 -5.27
C VAL A 39 18.39 -31.40 -4.19
N VAL A 40 18.42 -30.27 -3.47
CA VAL A 40 19.34 -30.02 -2.36
C VAL A 40 18.58 -30.24 -1.07
N ASN A 41 19.08 -31.12 -0.20
CA ASN A 41 18.61 -31.25 1.18
C ASN A 41 19.83 -31.11 2.08
N ALA A 42 19.97 -29.99 2.78
CA ALA A 42 21.16 -29.70 3.57
C ALA A 42 21.13 -30.34 4.98
N PHE A 43 19.92 -30.67 5.47
CA PHE A 43 19.64 -31.38 6.73
C PHE A 43 19.79 -30.52 7.98
N GLY A 44 20.98 -30.40 8.56
CA GLY A 44 21.14 -29.76 9.86
C GLY A 44 22.44 -29.01 10.00
N GLY A 45 22.43 -27.90 10.72
CA GLY A 45 23.57 -26.99 10.80
C GLY A 45 23.26 -25.68 10.08
N ASN A 46 24.12 -24.67 10.25
CA ASN A 46 23.92 -23.38 9.60
C ASN A 46 24.56 -23.42 8.20
N ASP A 47 23.78 -23.82 7.22
CA ASP A 47 24.21 -24.20 5.89
C ASP A 47 24.25 -23.00 4.93
N ILE A 48 25.08 -23.14 3.89
CA ILE A 48 25.23 -22.11 2.85
C ILE A 48 24.90 -22.70 1.49
N ILE A 49 23.90 -22.13 0.82
CA ILE A 49 23.49 -22.54 -0.53
C ILE A 49 23.56 -21.33 -1.46
N GLU A 50 24.42 -21.38 -2.48
CA GLU A 50 24.64 -20.28 -3.42
C GLU A 50 24.45 -20.70 -4.88
N GLY A 51 23.60 -19.97 -5.62
CA GLY A 51 23.40 -20.07 -7.06
C GLY A 51 23.74 -18.77 -7.77
N ASN A 52 24.95 -18.64 -8.32
CA ASN A 52 25.45 -17.42 -8.96
C ASN A 52 25.63 -17.58 -10.48
N ALA A 53 24.76 -16.96 -11.28
CA ALA A 53 24.82 -17.00 -12.74
C ALA A 53 25.12 -15.62 -13.36
N THR A 54 26.16 -15.54 -14.17
CA THR A 54 26.49 -14.37 -14.99
C THR A 54 26.55 -14.80 -16.45
N VAL A 55 25.79 -14.12 -17.32
CA VAL A 55 25.78 -14.37 -18.76
C VAL A 55 25.98 -13.06 -19.51
N THR A 56 27.06 -12.99 -20.28
CA THR A 56 27.43 -11.81 -21.06
C THR A 56 27.33 -12.11 -22.56
N ALA A 57 26.48 -11.35 -23.28
CA ALA A 57 26.46 -11.39 -24.74
C ALA A 57 27.61 -10.55 -25.34
N THR A 58 28.29 -11.09 -26.35
CA THR A 58 29.35 -10.38 -27.11
C THR A 58 28.84 -9.66 -28.37
N GLU A 59 27.57 -9.85 -28.74
CA GLU A 59 26.97 -9.28 -29.96
C GLU A 59 25.66 -8.53 -29.63
N ILE A 60 25.25 -7.61 -30.50
CA ILE A 60 24.00 -6.85 -30.37
C ILE A 60 22.89 -7.63 -31.08
N GLY A 61 21.81 -7.98 -30.36
CA GLY A 61 20.58 -8.49 -30.97
C GLY A 61 19.99 -9.79 -30.41
N GLY A 62 20.64 -10.42 -29.42
CA GLY A 62 20.09 -11.61 -28.75
C GLY A 62 19.71 -11.36 -27.28
N ALA A 63 18.93 -12.28 -26.70
CA ALA A 63 18.40 -12.20 -25.34
C ALA A 63 18.93 -13.35 -24.46
N PRO A 64 20.25 -13.38 -24.17
CA PRO A 64 20.80 -14.41 -23.31
C PRO A 64 20.15 -14.41 -21.92
N GLU A 65 19.89 -15.60 -21.40
CA GLU A 65 19.23 -15.83 -20.12
C GLU A 65 20.25 -16.27 -19.06
N ALA A 66 20.30 -15.53 -17.95
CA ALA A 66 21.00 -15.92 -16.73
C ALA A 66 20.00 -16.35 -15.65
N VAL A 67 20.21 -17.49 -15.02
CA VAL A 67 19.33 -18.00 -13.95
C VAL A 67 20.13 -18.44 -12.74
N GLY A 68 19.89 -17.86 -11.56
CA GLY A 68 20.55 -18.30 -10.33
C GLY A 68 20.16 -19.74 -9.99
N VAL A 69 18.86 -19.97 -9.83
CA VAL A 69 18.28 -21.31 -9.57
C VAL A 69 17.13 -21.60 -10.53
N LEU A 70 17.20 -22.76 -11.21
CA LEU A 70 16.23 -23.19 -12.22
C LEU A 70 15.69 -24.59 -11.92
N SER A 71 14.37 -24.75 -11.95
CA SER A 71 13.70 -26.06 -11.90
C SER A 71 14.22 -26.96 -10.76
N SER A 72 14.45 -26.38 -9.60
CA SER A 72 15.11 -27.06 -8.47
C SER A 72 14.25 -27.04 -7.21
N LEU A 73 14.49 -28.02 -6.34
CA LEU A 73 14.00 -28.04 -4.97
C LEU A 73 15.21 -27.84 -4.06
N ILE A 74 15.14 -26.84 -3.20
CA ILE A 74 16.17 -26.53 -2.21
C ILE A 74 15.50 -26.53 -0.85
N ASP A 75 16.01 -27.36 0.05
CA ASP A 75 15.61 -27.49 1.44
C ASP A 75 16.86 -27.33 2.31
N ALA A 76 16.95 -26.23 3.05
CA ALA A 76 18.12 -25.94 3.89
C ALA A 76 18.05 -26.72 5.21
N GLY A 77 16.87 -26.88 5.80
CA GLY A 77 16.62 -27.85 6.87
C GLY A 77 16.65 -27.21 8.25
N GLU A 78 17.36 -27.82 9.21
CA GLU A 78 17.48 -27.28 10.57
C GLU A 78 18.74 -26.41 10.70
N GLY A 79 18.61 -25.19 11.21
CA GLY A 79 19.73 -24.30 11.47
C GLY A 79 19.42 -22.89 11.02
N ASN A 80 20.36 -21.98 11.25
CA ASN A 80 20.24 -20.63 10.72
C ASN A 80 20.96 -20.58 9.37
N ASP A 81 20.21 -20.78 8.30
CA ASP A 81 20.75 -21.04 6.97
C ASP A 81 20.90 -19.76 6.15
N THR A 82 21.75 -19.82 5.13
CA THR A 82 21.92 -18.74 4.17
C THR A 82 21.73 -19.26 2.75
N PHE A 83 20.67 -18.80 2.10
CA PHE A 83 20.40 -19.02 0.68
C PHE A 83 20.70 -17.75 -0.12
N GLN A 84 21.49 -17.88 -1.19
CA GLN A 84 21.74 -16.78 -2.13
C GLN A 84 21.54 -17.22 -3.57
N ALA A 85 20.73 -16.47 -4.32
CA ALA A 85 20.61 -16.63 -5.76
C ALA A 85 20.85 -15.30 -6.47
N ARG A 86 21.83 -15.25 -7.37
CA ARG A 86 22.15 -14.05 -8.15
C ARG A 86 22.19 -14.36 -9.64
N ALA A 87 21.54 -13.50 -10.43
CA ALA A 87 21.58 -13.59 -11.88
C ALA A 87 21.89 -12.25 -12.54
N THR A 88 22.87 -12.23 -13.44
CA THR A 88 23.20 -11.05 -14.26
C THR A 88 23.23 -11.43 -15.74
N GLY A 89 22.45 -10.74 -16.58
CA GLY A 89 22.39 -11.03 -18.03
C GLY A 89 21.51 -10.06 -18.82
N SER A 90 21.13 -10.39 -20.05
CA SER A 90 20.14 -9.57 -20.80
C SER A 90 18.73 -9.80 -20.28
N THR A 91 18.40 -11.06 -20.01
CA THR A 91 17.27 -11.48 -19.18
C THR A 91 17.85 -12.22 -17.97
N ALA A 92 17.42 -11.87 -16.77
CA ALA A 92 17.94 -12.48 -15.54
C ALA A 92 16.81 -12.90 -14.62
N TYR A 93 16.94 -14.11 -14.07
CA TYR A 93 16.05 -14.68 -13.07
C TYR A 93 16.88 -15.07 -11.85
N GLY A 94 16.63 -14.48 -10.68
CA GLY A 94 17.25 -14.96 -9.45
C GLY A 94 16.85 -16.41 -9.19
N VAL A 95 15.54 -16.66 -9.12
CA VAL A 95 14.93 -17.98 -9.00
C VAL A 95 13.81 -18.15 -10.03
N LYS A 96 13.78 -19.29 -10.73
CA LYS A 96 12.81 -19.62 -11.78
C LYS A 96 12.32 -21.07 -11.63
N TRP A 97 11.02 -21.30 -11.65
CA TRP A 97 10.40 -22.64 -11.58
C TRP A 97 10.90 -23.50 -10.43
N SER A 98 11.23 -22.90 -9.30
CA SER A 98 11.90 -23.61 -8.20
C SER A 98 11.12 -23.46 -6.90
N THR A 99 11.41 -24.36 -5.96
CA THR A 99 10.93 -24.30 -4.58
C THR A 99 12.14 -24.14 -3.67
N ILE A 100 12.11 -23.13 -2.81
CA ILE A 100 13.13 -22.84 -1.80
C ILE A 100 12.45 -22.94 -0.44
N LEU A 101 12.97 -23.79 0.43
CA LEU A 101 12.55 -23.98 1.81
C LEU A 101 13.74 -23.63 2.72
N GLY A 102 13.56 -22.68 3.63
CA GLY A 102 14.54 -22.37 4.69
C GLY A 102 14.54 -23.51 5.71
N GLY A 103 13.41 -23.75 6.35
CA GLY A 103 13.20 -24.87 7.24
C GLY A 103 12.97 -24.40 8.66
N SER A 104 13.85 -24.74 9.60
CA SER A 104 13.74 -24.28 10.98
C SER A 104 14.99 -23.58 11.43
N GLY A 105 14.86 -22.48 12.16
CA GLY A 105 15.95 -21.59 12.55
C GLY A 105 15.81 -20.25 11.82
N ASN A 106 16.67 -19.29 12.15
CA ASN A 106 16.57 -17.94 11.61
C ASN A 106 17.36 -17.84 10.31
N ASP A 107 16.66 -17.89 9.19
CA ASP A 107 17.21 -18.04 7.85
C ASP A 107 17.38 -16.71 7.13
N VAL A 108 18.35 -16.68 6.21
CA VAL A 108 18.60 -15.53 5.34
C VAL A 108 18.48 -15.94 3.89
N LEU A 109 17.42 -15.48 3.22
CA LEU A 109 17.12 -15.80 1.82
C LEU A 109 17.32 -14.56 0.95
N SER A 110 18.40 -14.52 0.17
CA SER A 110 18.79 -13.38 -0.66
C SER A 110 18.74 -13.69 -2.16
N ILE A 111 17.79 -13.09 -2.86
CA ILE A 111 17.56 -13.31 -4.29
C ILE A 111 17.73 -11.98 -5.03
N ALA A 112 18.61 -11.96 -6.04
CA ALA A 112 18.87 -10.76 -6.82
C ALA A 112 18.97 -11.06 -8.32
N SER A 113 18.42 -10.15 -9.12
CA SER A 113 18.60 -10.14 -10.57
C SER A 113 18.99 -8.74 -11.07
N LEU A 114 19.88 -8.69 -12.06
CA LEU A 114 20.34 -7.46 -12.69
C LEU A 114 20.44 -7.65 -14.22
N SER A 115 19.60 -6.95 -14.99
CA SER A 115 19.54 -7.22 -16.45
C SER A 115 18.81 -6.16 -17.28
N GLY A 116 18.55 -6.43 -18.56
CA GLY A 116 17.58 -5.69 -19.36
C GLY A 116 16.13 -6.01 -18.96
N SER A 117 15.79 -7.29 -18.75
CA SER A 117 14.52 -7.74 -18.16
C SER A 117 14.78 -8.62 -16.94
N SER A 118 14.34 -8.18 -15.76
CA SER A 118 14.85 -8.68 -14.48
C SER A 118 13.72 -9.25 -13.63
N TYR A 119 13.91 -10.46 -13.11
CA TYR A 119 12.98 -11.15 -12.24
C TYR A 119 13.72 -11.65 -11.00
N GLY A 120 13.34 -11.22 -9.80
CA GLY A 120 13.86 -11.79 -8.56
C GLY A 120 13.39 -13.24 -8.43
N ALA A 121 12.09 -13.42 -8.24
CA ALA A 121 11.41 -14.72 -8.28
C ALA A 121 10.40 -14.78 -9.43
N PHE A 122 10.40 -15.88 -10.19
CA PHE A 122 9.48 -16.12 -11.30
C PHE A 122 8.89 -17.53 -11.24
N GLN A 123 7.57 -17.64 -11.18
CA GLN A 123 6.86 -18.94 -11.15
C GLN A 123 7.47 -19.91 -10.13
N SER A 124 7.75 -19.41 -8.92
CA SER A 124 8.49 -20.12 -7.88
C SER A 124 7.78 -20.04 -6.54
N SER A 125 8.16 -20.91 -5.61
CA SER A 125 7.71 -20.90 -4.22
C SER A 125 8.90 -20.68 -3.32
N ILE A 126 8.80 -19.75 -2.38
CA ILE A 126 9.81 -19.44 -1.37
C ILE A 126 9.11 -19.48 -0.03
N ASP A 127 9.61 -20.28 0.89
CA ASP A 127 9.06 -20.49 2.23
C ASP A 127 10.24 -20.50 3.20
N ALA A 128 10.32 -19.53 4.11
CA ALA A 128 11.45 -19.47 5.05
C ALA A 128 11.25 -20.46 6.21
N GLY A 129 10.01 -20.67 6.65
CA GLY A 129 9.64 -21.81 7.49
C GLY A 129 9.40 -21.39 8.93
N SER A 130 10.26 -21.76 9.86
CA SER A 130 10.08 -21.43 11.28
C SER A 130 11.32 -20.78 11.84
N GLY A 131 11.17 -19.69 12.59
CA GLY A 131 12.28 -18.85 13.02
C GLY A 131 11.99 -17.41 12.61
N ASN A 132 12.86 -16.50 13.04
CA ASN A 132 12.75 -15.10 12.63
C ASN A 132 13.61 -14.89 11.39
N ASP A 133 12.98 -14.93 10.23
CA ASP A 133 13.64 -15.05 8.93
C ASP A 133 13.79 -13.70 8.22
N SER A 134 14.75 -13.66 7.30
CA SER A 134 15.02 -12.48 6.48
C SER A 134 15.00 -12.84 5.00
N ILE A 135 13.90 -12.51 4.32
CA ILE A 135 13.72 -12.68 2.89
C ILE A 135 13.98 -11.36 2.17
N THR A 136 14.97 -11.32 1.27
CA THR A 136 15.24 -10.18 0.41
C THR A 136 15.21 -10.57 -1.06
N ILE A 137 14.30 -9.99 -1.82
CA ILE A 137 14.15 -10.23 -3.26
C ILE A 137 14.28 -8.91 -4.01
N SER A 138 15.22 -8.86 -4.96
CA SER A 138 15.48 -7.65 -5.74
C SER A 138 15.59 -7.94 -7.23
N ALA A 139 15.03 -7.04 -8.03
CA ALA A 139 15.17 -7.03 -9.48
C ALA A 139 15.50 -5.63 -9.95
N THR A 140 16.58 -5.49 -10.73
CA THR A 140 17.00 -4.19 -11.26
C THR A 140 17.19 -4.27 -12.76
N THR A 141 16.48 -3.41 -13.50
CA THR A 141 16.74 -3.25 -14.93
C THR A 141 17.72 -2.11 -15.21
N THR A 142 18.68 -2.37 -16.11
CA THR A 142 19.71 -1.40 -16.54
C THR A 142 19.47 -0.87 -17.95
N THR A 143 18.81 -1.64 -18.80
CA THR A 143 18.68 -1.35 -20.24
C THR A 143 17.32 -1.65 -20.87
N GLY A 144 16.38 -2.30 -20.16
CA GLY A 144 15.19 -2.90 -20.80
C GLY A 144 13.83 -2.71 -20.11
N SER A 145 12.91 -3.62 -20.44
CA SER A 145 11.45 -3.45 -20.49
C SER A 145 10.69 -3.57 -19.16
N GLY A 146 11.25 -4.25 -18.15
CA GLY A 146 10.56 -4.44 -16.86
C GLY A 146 11.39 -5.14 -15.79
N ALA A 147 11.33 -4.64 -14.56
CA ALA A 147 11.82 -5.28 -13.35
C ALA A 147 10.63 -5.82 -12.55
N TYR A 148 10.74 -7.05 -12.06
CA TYR A 148 9.75 -7.68 -11.20
C TYR A 148 10.47 -8.29 -10.00
N GLY A 149 10.17 -7.81 -8.79
CA GLY A 149 10.72 -8.42 -7.57
C GLY A 149 10.22 -9.85 -7.46
N VAL A 150 8.91 -10.01 -7.36
CA VAL A 150 8.20 -11.28 -7.34
C VAL A 150 7.13 -11.29 -8.43
N TYR A 151 7.14 -12.32 -9.29
CA TYR A 151 6.17 -12.48 -10.38
C TYR A 151 5.64 -13.90 -10.47
N GLN A 152 4.31 -14.06 -10.44
CA GLN A 152 3.62 -15.35 -10.48
C GLN A 152 4.17 -16.35 -9.46
N SER A 153 4.56 -15.87 -8.29
CA SER A 153 5.25 -16.65 -7.28
C SER A 153 4.57 -16.51 -5.92
N ALA A 154 4.93 -17.37 -4.98
CA ALA A 154 4.52 -17.29 -3.59
C ALA A 154 5.77 -17.08 -2.71
N VAL A 155 5.65 -16.21 -1.71
CA VAL A 155 6.67 -15.96 -0.69
C VAL A 155 6.00 -16.08 0.68
N LYS A 156 6.59 -16.85 1.59
CA LYS A 156 6.10 -17.02 2.97
C LYS A 156 7.26 -16.81 3.94
N GLY A 157 7.02 -16.03 4.99
CA GLY A 157 7.88 -15.98 6.17
C GLY A 157 7.74 -17.29 6.94
N GLY A 158 6.55 -17.54 7.48
CA GLY A 158 6.17 -18.77 8.13
C GLY A 158 5.80 -18.52 9.59
N SER A 159 6.57 -19.04 10.54
CA SER A 159 6.32 -18.75 11.97
C SER A 159 7.54 -18.08 12.60
N GLY A 160 7.35 -17.03 13.37
CA GLY A 160 8.40 -16.18 13.93
C GLY A 160 8.26 -14.76 13.40
N ASP A 161 9.02 -13.82 13.95
CA ASP A 161 8.96 -12.42 13.48
C ASP A 161 9.82 -12.27 12.22
N ASP A 162 9.20 -12.25 11.05
CA ASP A 162 9.87 -12.27 9.75
C ASP A 162 10.06 -10.89 9.13
N THR A 163 11.10 -10.76 8.31
CA THR A 163 11.34 -9.56 7.51
C THR A 163 11.34 -9.90 6.02
N ILE A 164 10.37 -9.34 5.29
CA ILE A 164 10.19 -9.55 3.85
C ILE A 164 10.42 -8.24 3.09
N ARG A 165 11.54 -8.17 2.37
CA ARG A 165 11.93 -7.01 1.57
C ARG A 165 11.91 -7.34 0.08
N ILE A 166 11.01 -6.70 -0.67
CA ILE A 166 10.86 -6.91 -2.10
C ILE A 166 11.02 -5.58 -2.84
N SER A 167 11.95 -5.53 -3.79
CA SER A 167 12.21 -4.31 -4.56
C SER A 167 12.38 -4.55 -6.06
N ALA A 168 11.80 -3.67 -6.88
CA ALA A 168 11.93 -3.68 -8.33
C ALA A 168 12.27 -2.30 -8.87
N GLY A 169 13.53 -2.12 -9.25
CA GLY A 169 14.07 -0.86 -9.74
C GLY A 169 14.25 -0.84 -11.27
N SER A 170 13.95 0.29 -11.89
CA SER A 170 14.40 0.60 -13.26
C SER A 170 15.39 1.76 -13.24
N GLN A 171 16.60 1.53 -13.77
CA GLN A 171 17.61 2.58 -13.96
C GLN A 171 17.36 3.41 -15.23
N VAL A 172 16.37 3.03 -16.05
CA VAL A 172 15.95 3.75 -17.25
C VAL A 172 14.63 4.48 -17.02
N ARG A 173 14.55 5.74 -17.48
CA ARG A 173 13.41 6.65 -17.27
C ARG A 173 12.05 6.10 -17.75
N SER A 174 12.06 5.17 -18.71
CA SER A 174 10.86 4.57 -19.30
C SER A 174 10.64 3.10 -18.89
N GLY A 175 11.50 2.52 -18.05
CA GLY A 175 11.35 1.13 -17.63
C GLY A 175 10.28 0.99 -16.55
N SER A 176 9.63 -0.17 -16.52
CA SER A 176 8.63 -0.50 -15.50
C SER A 176 9.25 -1.29 -14.36
N GLY A 177 8.77 -1.09 -13.13
CA GLY A 177 9.22 -1.84 -11.96
C GLY A 177 8.04 -2.17 -11.07
N TYR A 178 7.80 -3.46 -10.84
CA TYR A 178 6.72 -3.96 -9.98
C TYR A 178 7.35 -4.74 -8.83
N GLY A 179 7.13 -4.29 -7.59
CA GLY A 179 7.65 -5.01 -6.42
C GLY A 179 7.08 -6.43 -6.37
N VAL A 180 5.77 -6.52 -6.18
CA VAL A 180 4.99 -7.76 -6.22
C VAL A 180 3.96 -7.69 -7.34
N TYR A 181 3.96 -8.67 -8.25
CA TYR A 181 3.04 -8.73 -9.38
C TYR A 181 2.43 -10.12 -9.57
N GLN A 182 1.10 -10.24 -9.65
CA GLN A 182 0.41 -11.53 -9.84
C GLN A 182 0.89 -12.61 -8.87
N SER A 183 1.13 -12.25 -7.62
CA SER A 183 1.81 -13.10 -6.63
C SER A 183 1.12 -13.06 -5.28
N SER A 184 1.52 -13.96 -4.38
CA SER A 184 1.16 -13.90 -2.97
C SER A 184 2.41 -13.71 -2.09
N VAL A 185 2.25 -12.93 -1.02
CA VAL A 185 3.27 -12.76 0.02
C VAL A 185 2.56 -12.87 1.38
N GLU A 186 3.02 -13.78 2.23
CA GLU A 186 2.44 -14.05 3.54
C GLU A 186 3.54 -13.92 4.60
N GLY A 187 3.24 -13.24 5.72
CA GLY A 187 4.09 -13.19 6.91
C GLY A 187 3.96 -14.50 7.68
N GLY A 188 2.79 -14.72 8.26
CA GLY A 188 2.39 -15.95 8.91
C GLY A 188 2.09 -15.72 10.40
N ASP A 189 2.70 -16.51 11.29
CA ASP A 189 2.59 -16.26 12.74
C ASP A 189 3.78 -15.42 13.19
N GLY A 190 3.59 -14.31 13.89
CA GLY A 190 4.66 -13.43 14.37
C GLY A 190 4.40 -11.97 14.01
N ASN A 191 5.25 -11.06 14.47
CA ASN A 191 5.16 -9.64 14.10
C ASN A 191 6.03 -9.41 12.86
N ASP A 192 5.43 -9.44 11.69
CA ASP A 192 6.12 -9.44 10.42
C ASP A 192 6.32 -8.04 9.85
N SER A 193 7.42 -7.86 9.12
CA SER A 193 7.75 -6.59 8.47
C SER A 193 7.87 -6.74 6.96
N PHE A 194 6.98 -6.05 6.24
CA PHE A 194 6.96 -5.99 4.79
C PHE A 194 7.51 -4.65 4.30
N SER A 195 8.52 -4.69 3.45
CA SER A 195 9.02 -3.52 2.72
C SER A 195 8.97 -3.79 1.22
N LEU A 196 7.91 -3.30 0.58
CA LEU A 196 7.56 -3.63 -0.80
C LEU A 196 7.65 -2.38 -1.68
N GLY A 197 8.42 -2.45 -2.77
CA GLY A 197 8.62 -1.29 -3.64
C GLY A 197 8.85 -1.66 -5.10
N GLY A 198 8.23 -0.90 -5.99
CA GLY A 198 8.53 -0.92 -7.42
C GLY A 198 8.71 0.48 -7.96
N SER A 199 9.30 0.64 -9.15
CA SER A 199 9.39 1.96 -9.81
C SER A 199 8.05 2.44 -10.39
N VAL A 200 7.08 1.55 -10.56
CA VAL A 200 5.72 1.84 -11.05
C VAL A 200 4.67 1.50 -10.00
N TRP A 201 4.68 0.26 -9.50
CA TRP A 201 3.79 -0.18 -8.43
C TRP A 201 4.58 -0.95 -7.37
N GLY A 202 4.33 -0.66 -6.09
CA GLY A 202 4.83 -1.48 -4.99
C GLY A 202 4.20 -2.87 -5.02
N VAL A 203 2.87 -2.89 -5.12
CA VAL A 203 2.06 -4.12 -5.20
C VAL A 203 1.02 -3.96 -6.32
N SER A 204 0.91 -4.95 -7.20
CA SER A 204 -0.04 -4.94 -8.31
C SER A 204 -0.62 -6.33 -8.57
N GLU A 205 -1.94 -6.43 -8.74
CA GLU A 205 -2.63 -7.70 -9.05
C GLU A 205 -2.23 -8.84 -8.08
N SER A 206 -2.03 -8.54 -6.79
CA SER A 206 -1.42 -9.46 -5.83
C SER A 206 -2.20 -9.52 -4.52
N ALA A 207 -1.91 -10.53 -3.70
CA ALA A 207 -2.43 -10.67 -2.34
C ALA A 207 -1.27 -10.62 -1.35
N ILE A 208 -1.38 -9.79 -0.32
CA ILE A 208 -0.40 -9.68 0.76
C ILE A 208 -1.14 -9.89 2.08
N SER A 209 -0.64 -10.77 2.95
CA SER A 209 -1.23 -11.02 4.26
C SER A 209 -0.15 -11.00 5.34
N GLY A 210 -0.44 -10.33 6.45
CA GLY A 210 0.37 -10.32 7.66
C GLY A 210 0.22 -11.65 8.39
N GLY A 211 -0.99 -11.92 8.88
CA GLY A 211 -1.33 -13.17 9.53
C GLY A 211 -1.66 -12.94 11.00
N ASN A 212 -0.98 -13.63 11.91
CA ASN A 212 -1.17 -13.44 13.34
C ASN A 212 0.01 -12.65 13.91
N GLY A 213 -0.23 -11.50 14.53
CA GLY A 213 0.77 -10.68 15.18
C GLY A 213 0.62 -9.23 14.74
N ASN A 214 1.45 -8.34 15.27
CA ASN A 214 1.39 -6.94 14.91
C ASN A 214 2.27 -6.69 13.68
N ASP A 215 1.67 -6.67 12.50
CA ASP A 215 2.37 -6.63 11.23
C ASP A 215 2.58 -5.20 10.73
N SER A 216 3.64 -5.00 9.94
CA SER A 216 3.97 -3.70 9.39
C SER A 216 4.22 -3.73 7.90
N PHE A 217 3.37 -3.03 7.14
CA PHE A 217 3.43 -2.90 5.70
C PHE A 217 3.93 -1.52 5.30
N THR A 218 5.17 -1.45 4.80
CA THR A 218 5.72 -0.25 4.17
C THR A 218 5.76 -0.44 2.66
N ILE A 219 4.87 0.25 1.94
CA ILE A 219 4.72 0.13 0.48
C ILE A 219 5.11 1.44 -0.21
N SER A 220 6.10 1.34 -1.09
CA SER A 220 6.57 2.43 -1.94
C SER A 220 6.03 2.30 -3.36
N ASN A 221 5.52 3.40 -3.90
CA ASN A 221 4.84 3.49 -5.19
C ASN A 221 3.53 2.70 -5.25
N ALA A 222 2.69 2.85 -4.24
CA ALA A 222 1.26 2.53 -4.30
C ALA A 222 0.84 1.05 -4.48
N VAL A 223 -0.46 0.82 -4.32
CA VAL A 223 -1.13 -0.48 -4.41
C VAL A 223 -2.20 -0.44 -5.51
N PHE A 224 -2.20 -1.42 -6.42
CA PHE A 224 -3.13 -1.48 -7.55
C PHE A 224 -3.76 -2.87 -7.73
N ARG A 225 -5.09 -2.97 -7.84
CA ARG A 225 -5.79 -4.26 -8.05
C ARG A 225 -5.36 -5.38 -7.11
N SER A 226 -5.08 -5.03 -5.87
CA SER A 226 -4.51 -5.95 -4.90
C SER A 226 -5.36 -6.03 -3.64
N ALA A 227 -5.13 -7.08 -2.86
CA ALA A 227 -5.70 -7.24 -1.54
C ALA A 227 -4.56 -7.25 -0.51
N LEU A 228 -4.69 -6.43 0.52
CA LEU A 228 -3.80 -6.41 1.69
C LEU A 228 -4.65 -6.74 2.91
N GLU A 229 -4.19 -7.68 3.73
CA GLU A 229 -4.84 -8.11 4.95
C GLU A 229 -3.80 -8.07 6.08
N GLY A 230 -4.12 -7.36 7.17
CA GLY A 230 -3.29 -7.35 8.38
C GLY A 230 -3.44 -8.70 9.07
N GLY A 231 -4.63 -8.96 9.59
CA GLY A 231 -5.01 -10.25 10.15
C GLY A 231 -5.45 -10.08 11.60
N SER A 232 -4.74 -10.68 12.54
CA SER A 232 -4.97 -10.44 13.96
C SER A 232 -3.76 -9.78 14.59
N GLY A 233 -3.96 -8.83 15.48
CA GLY A 233 -2.90 -7.98 16.01
C GLY A 233 -3.07 -6.54 15.53
N ASN A 234 -2.31 -5.63 16.12
CA ASN A 234 -2.36 -4.22 15.77
C ASN A 234 -1.45 -3.97 14.57
N ASP A 235 -2.03 -3.90 13.38
CA ASP A 235 -1.33 -3.84 12.12
C ASP A 235 -1.12 -2.40 11.64
N SER A 236 -0.11 -2.21 10.78
CA SER A 236 0.23 -0.89 10.27
C SER A 236 0.48 -0.86 8.76
N PHE A 237 -0.26 -0.02 8.04
CA PHE A 237 -0.15 0.18 6.60
C PHE A 237 0.38 1.58 6.30
N THR A 238 1.66 1.69 5.95
CA THR A 238 2.26 2.91 5.41
C THR A 238 2.40 2.81 3.89
N ILE A 239 1.54 3.50 3.14
CA ILE A 239 1.47 3.42 1.68
C ILE A 239 1.74 4.79 1.08
N THR A 240 2.78 4.87 0.26
CA THR A 240 3.14 6.10 -0.46
C THR A 240 3.06 5.91 -1.96
N GLY A 241 2.25 6.74 -2.59
CA GLY A 241 2.09 6.84 -4.03
C GLY A 241 2.58 8.19 -4.54
N GLY A 242 3.39 8.18 -5.61
CA GLY A 242 3.99 9.39 -6.13
C GLY A 242 4.24 9.34 -7.63
N ARG A 243 3.75 10.34 -8.36
CA ARG A 243 4.26 10.64 -9.72
C ARG A 243 4.61 12.11 -9.86
N GLY A 244 5.91 12.40 -9.94
CA GLY A 244 6.44 13.74 -10.19
C GLY A 244 6.93 13.94 -11.63
N GLY A 245 6.71 15.14 -12.18
CA GLY A 245 7.54 15.68 -13.26
C GLY A 245 7.06 15.47 -14.70
N GLY A 246 5.79 15.14 -14.91
CA GLY A 246 5.15 15.03 -16.24
C GLY A 246 3.89 15.89 -16.39
N SER A 247 3.45 16.17 -17.63
CA SER A 247 2.08 16.63 -17.87
C SER A 247 1.13 15.44 -17.72
N GLY A 248 0.05 15.56 -16.95
CA GLY A 248 -0.88 14.43 -16.74
C GLY A 248 -0.44 13.45 -15.65
N ALA A 249 0.25 13.90 -14.61
CA ALA A 249 0.67 13.01 -13.54
C ALA A 249 -0.54 12.52 -12.74
N ILE A 250 -0.63 11.21 -12.52
CA ILE A 250 -1.61 10.58 -11.62
C ILE A 250 -0.84 9.94 -10.47
N GLY A 251 -1.07 10.42 -9.25
CA GLY A 251 -0.39 9.98 -8.05
C GLY A 251 -1.37 9.41 -7.05
N GLN A 252 -1.49 8.09 -6.99
CA GLN A 252 -2.46 7.41 -6.13
C GLN A 252 -1.72 6.61 -5.07
N GLY A 253 -2.17 6.62 -3.82
CA GLY A 253 -1.66 5.72 -2.78
C GLY A 253 -2.24 4.31 -2.94
N VAL A 254 -3.57 4.21 -3.00
CA VAL A 254 -4.32 2.95 -3.19
C VAL A 254 -5.32 3.12 -4.34
N LEU A 255 -5.30 2.23 -5.33
CA LEU A 255 -6.21 2.25 -6.49
C LEU A 255 -6.82 0.87 -6.75
N GLU A 256 -8.14 0.80 -6.95
CA GLU A 256 -8.84 -0.45 -7.33
C GLU A 256 -8.47 -1.64 -6.43
N SER A 257 -8.19 -1.41 -5.15
CA SER A 257 -7.62 -2.39 -4.22
C SER A 257 -8.45 -2.47 -2.95
N SER A 258 -8.31 -3.56 -2.19
CA SER A 258 -8.89 -3.69 -0.86
C SER A 258 -7.79 -3.75 0.19
N ILE A 259 -7.99 -3.07 1.31
CA ILE A 259 -7.13 -3.19 2.49
C ILE A 259 -8.03 -3.44 3.69
N ASN A 260 -7.69 -4.44 4.49
CA ASN A 260 -8.38 -4.79 5.73
C ASN A 260 -7.35 -4.89 6.85
N GLY A 261 -7.59 -4.19 7.97
CA GLY A 261 -6.79 -4.29 9.18
C GLY A 261 -7.00 -5.65 9.83
N GLY A 262 -8.23 -5.90 10.29
CA GLY A 262 -8.65 -7.19 10.84
C GLY A 262 -9.03 -7.07 12.30
N ASP A 263 -8.44 -7.88 13.17
CA ASP A 263 -8.63 -7.77 14.62
C ASP A 263 -7.45 -7.03 15.24
N GLY A 264 -7.65 -5.91 15.93
CA GLY A 264 -6.60 -5.14 16.59
C GLY A 264 -6.81 -3.65 16.38
N ASP A 265 -6.03 -2.82 17.07
CA ASP A 265 -6.03 -1.38 16.82
C ASP A 265 -5.10 -1.08 15.63
N ASP A 266 -5.66 -0.94 14.43
CA ASP A 266 -4.94 -0.85 13.17
C ASP A 266 -4.67 0.60 12.73
N PHE A 267 -3.56 0.77 12.01
CA PHE A 267 -3.10 2.09 11.57
C PHE A 267 -2.90 2.15 10.05
N PHE A 268 -3.56 3.10 9.40
CA PHE A 268 -3.46 3.36 7.96
C PHE A 268 -2.89 4.76 7.71
N ASP A 269 -1.66 4.85 7.20
CA ASP A 269 -1.06 6.10 6.70
C ASP A 269 -0.88 6.00 5.18
N ILE A 270 -1.77 6.66 4.45
CA ILE A 270 -1.87 6.54 3.00
C ILE A 270 -1.72 7.91 2.35
N THR A 271 -0.66 8.07 1.57
CA THR A 271 -0.40 9.30 0.82
C THR A 271 -0.37 9.03 -0.68
N GLY A 272 -1.15 9.80 -1.45
CA GLY A 272 -1.04 9.89 -2.90
C GLY A 272 -0.63 11.29 -3.35
N SER A 273 0.43 11.39 -4.14
CA SER A 273 1.01 12.67 -4.55
C SER A 273 1.26 12.76 -6.05
N ALA A 274 0.79 13.85 -6.67
CA ALA A 274 1.06 14.13 -8.07
C ALA A 274 1.65 15.53 -8.27
N GLY A 275 2.50 15.71 -9.28
CA GLY A 275 3.02 17.01 -9.61
C GLY A 275 3.55 17.13 -11.04
N GLY A 276 3.55 18.37 -11.56
CA GLY A 276 4.05 18.64 -12.92
C GLY A 276 3.46 19.88 -13.59
N GLY A 277 3.84 20.09 -14.85
CA GLY A 277 3.50 21.30 -15.61
C GLY A 277 2.08 21.34 -16.21
N GLY A 278 1.29 20.27 -16.06
CA GLY A 278 -0.06 20.13 -16.65
C GLY A 278 -1.13 19.76 -15.62
N TYR A 279 -2.32 19.39 -16.11
CA TYR A 279 -3.37 18.83 -15.27
C TYR A 279 -2.86 17.54 -14.60
N SER A 280 -3.01 17.43 -13.29
CA SER A 280 -2.55 16.27 -12.51
C SER A 280 -3.61 15.86 -11.49
N GLU A 281 -3.67 14.59 -11.15
CA GLU A 281 -4.62 14.05 -10.16
C GLU A 281 -3.85 13.32 -9.07
N GLY A 282 -4.14 13.63 -7.81
CA GLY A 282 -3.49 13.02 -6.66
C GLY A 282 -4.54 12.50 -5.69
N SER A 283 -4.54 11.20 -5.38
CA SER A 283 -5.52 10.61 -4.47
C SER A 283 -4.85 9.75 -3.41
N GLY A 284 -5.16 9.95 -2.13
CA GLY A 284 -4.74 8.99 -1.08
C GLY A 284 -5.32 7.60 -1.40
N VAL A 285 -6.64 7.52 -1.43
CA VAL A 285 -7.40 6.30 -1.76
C VAL A 285 -8.37 6.58 -2.91
N ALA A 286 -8.40 5.71 -3.92
CA ALA A 286 -9.28 5.82 -5.07
C ALA A 286 -9.90 4.46 -5.47
N ARG A 287 -11.22 4.42 -5.66
CA ARG A 287 -11.97 3.24 -6.11
C ARG A 287 -11.65 1.97 -5.31
N SER A 288 -11.51 2.12 -4.00
CA SER A 288 -10.95 1.09 -3.12
C SER A 288 -11.75 1.02 -1.83
N PRO A 289 -12.20 -0.16 -1.38
CA PRO A 289 -12.68 -0.35 -0.02
C PRO A 289 -11.52 -0.49 0.97
N LEU A 290 -11.60 0.24 2.09
CA LEU A 290 -10.76 0.03 3.26
C LEU A 290 -11.66 -0.33 4.45
N SER A 291 -11.17 -1.22 5.32
CA SER A 291 -11.81 -1.59 6.58
C SER A 291 -10.76 -1.62 7.68
N GLY A 292 -11.08 -1.06 8.85
CA GLY A 292 -10.28 -1.19 10.06
C GLY A 292 -10.51 -2.59 10.64
N GLY A 293 -11.75 -2.85 11.08
CA GLY A 293 -12.19 -4.17 11.50
C GLY A 293 -12.68 -4.15 12.95
N ASN A 294 -12.03 -4.89 13.84
CA ASN A 294 -12.32 -4.86 15.27
C ASN A 294 -11.16 -4.17 16.00
N GLY A 295 -11.41 -3.13 16.76
CA GLY A 295 -10.40 -2.38 17.50
C GLY A 295 -10.55 -0.89 17.23
N ASN A 296 -9.74 -0.09 17.89
CA ASN A 296 -9.77 1.36 17.70
C ASN A 296 -8.81 1.72 16.57
N ASP A 297 -9.33 1.88 15.37
CA ASP A 297 -8.54 2.03 14.16
C ASP A 297 -8.26 3.50 13.83
N SER A 298 -7.20 3.73 13.06
CA SER A 298 -6.79 5.08 12.68
C SER A 298 -6.44 5.19 11.21
N PHE A 299 -7.13 6.10 10.52
CA PHE A 299 -6.97 6.39 9.11
C PHE A 299 -6.41 7.79 8.92
N THR A 300 -5.15 7.89 8.54
CA THR A 300 -4.53 9.12 8.03
C THR A 300 -4.42 9.03 6.50
N ILE A 301 -5.26 9.75 5.78
CA ILE A 301 -5.32 9.67 4.31
C ILE A 301 -5.07 11.04 3.69
N LEU A 302 -4.07 11.13 2.82
CA LEU A 302 -3.63 12.38 2.22
C LEU A 302 -3.52 12.28 0.69
N GLY A 303 -4.30 13.09 -0.02
CA GLY A 303 -4.09 13.39 -1.43
C GLY A 303 -3.44 14.75 -1.61
N THR A 304 -2.34 14.82 -2.36
CA THR A 304 -1.66 16.08 -2.68
C THR A 304 -1.44 16.25 -4.17
N VAL A 305 -1.67 17.46 -4.66
CA VAL A 305 -1.31 17.85 -6.03
C VAL A 305 -0.55 19.16 -6.03
N SER A 306 0.69 19.09 -6.53
CA SER A 306 1.57 20.23 -6.77
C SER A 306 1.80 20.42 -8.27
N ALA A 307 0.77 20.95 -8.94
CA ALA A 307 0.76 21.16 -10.39
C ALA A 307 0.13 22.51 -10.79
N SER A 308 0.24 22.84 -12.08
CA SER A 308 -0.34 24.07 -12.64
C SER A 308 -1.87 24.05 -12.62
N ARG A 309 -2.46 22.86 -12.78
CA ARG A 309 -3.90 22.57 -12.69
C ARG A 309 -4.06 21.15 -12.18
N GLY A 310 -5.19 20.81 -11.57
CA GLY A 310 -5.41 19.44 -11.11
C GLY A 310 -6.47 19.29 -10.05
N ASP A 311 -6.59 18.07 -9.54
CA ASP A 311 -7.50 17.72 -8.45
C ASP A 311 -6.80 16.79 -7.46
N ALA A 312 -6.81 17.18 -6.19
CA ALA A 312 -6.31 16.41 -5.07
C ALA A 312 -7.48 15.84 -4.26
N TYR A 313 -7.42 14.57 -3.90
CA TYR A 313 -8.46 13.87 -3.15
C TYR A 313 -7.85 13.12 -1.97
N GLY A 314 -8.34 13.33 -0.74
CA GLY A 314 -8.03 12.37 0.33
C GLY A 314 -8.57 11.00 -0.06
N VAL A 315 -9.89 10.94 -0.24
CA VAL A 315 -10.63 9.73 -0.66
C VAL A 315 -11.52 10.03 -1.87
N LEU A 316 -11.47 9.18 -2.91
CA LEU A 316 -12.22 9.33 -4.16
C LEU A 316 -12.95 8.02 -4.57
N GLU A 317 -14.25 8.09 -4.83
CA GLU A 317 -15.05 6.95 -5.32
C GLU A 317 -14.84 5.65 -4.52
N SER A 318 -14.70 5.78 -3.19
CA SER A 318 -14.25 4.72 -2.29
C SER A 318 -15.18 4.55 -1.10
N SER A 319 -14.96 3.48 -0.33
CA SER A 319 -15.62 3.23 0.95
C SER A 319 -14.55 3.02 2.00
N ILE A 320 -14.62 3.74 3.11
CA ILE A 320 -13.77 3.52 4.28
C ILE A 320 -14.72 3.19 5.43
N ASP A 321 -14.48 2.08 6.11
CA ASP A 321 -15.26 1.60 7.24
C ASP A 321 -14.31 1.42 8.43
N GLY A 322 -14.61 2.04 9.58
CA GLY A 322 -13.84 1.86 10.81
C GLY A 322 -14.08 0.45 11.36
N GLY A 323 -15.32 0.16 11.69
CA GLY A 323 -15.77 -1.18 12.09
C GLY A 323 -16.30 -1.17 13.51
N ASN A 324 -15.75 -1.98 14.40
CA ASN A 324 -16.09 -1.96 15.82
C ASN A 324 -14.94 -1.33 16.60
N GLY A 325 -15.20 -0.35 17.44
CA GLY A 325 -14.21 0.35 18.24
C GLY A 325 -14.32 1.86 18.03
N ASP A 326 -13.60 2.63 18.84
CA ASP A 326 -13.56 4.08 18.71
C ASP A 326 -12.55 4.46 17.61
N ASP A 327 -13.03 4.70 16.40
CA ASP A 327 -12.20 4.89 15.22
C ASP A 327 -11.88 6.37 14.95
N SER A 328 -10.76 6.60 14.24
CA SER A 328 -10.30 7.95 13.92
C SER A 328 -9.98 8.14 12.45
N PHE A 329 -10.54 9.18 11.84
CA PHE A 329 -10.36 9.51 10.43
C PHE A 329 -9.77 10.91 10.31
N THR A 330 -8.54 11.01 9.81
CA THR A 330 -7.90 12.26 9.40
C THR A 330 -7.69 12.24 7.89
N ILE A 331 -8.56 12.92 7.14
CA ILE A 331 -8.60 12.85 5.67
C ILE A 331 -8.38 14.22 5.06
N SER A 332 -7.41 14.32 4.15
CA SER A 332 -7.01 15.59 3.53
C SER A 332 -6.84 15.53 2.02
N GLY A 333 -7.45 16.48 1.30
CA GLY A 333 -7.19 16.75 -0.11
C GLY A 333 -6.58 18.12 -0.33
N ILE A 334 -5.30 18.16 -0.70
CA ILE A 334 -4.51 19.40 -0.74
C ILE A 334 -4.06 19.74 -2.17
N GLY A 335 -4.71 20.74 -2.76
CA GLY A 335 -4.21 21.43 -3.94
C GLY A 335 -3.30 22.59 -3.56
N THR A 336 -2.04 22.61 -4.01
CA THR A 336 -1.06 23.63 -3.59
C THR A 336 -1.07 24.92 -4.43
N SER A 337 -1.87 24.97 -5.50
CA SER A 337 -2.04 26.16 -6.34
C SER A 337 -3.52 26.53 -6.48
N GLY A 338 -3.82 27.81 -6.73
CA GLY A 338 -5.21 28.29 -6.86
C GLY A 338 -5.99 27.70 -8.04
N SER A 339 -5.33 26.97 -8.95
CA SER A 339 -5.95 26.26 -10.08
C SER A 339 -6.03 24.74 -9.89
N VAL A 340 -5.67 24.25 -8.70
CA VAL A 340 -5.79 22.85 -8.30
C VAL A 340 -6.87 22.76 -7.23
N ASN A 341 -7.90 21.94 -7.45
CA ASN A 341 -8.90 21.72 -6.41
C ASN A 341 -8.38 20.69 -5.39
N GLY A 342 -8.84 20.80 -4.15
CA GLY A 342 -8.53 19.86 -3.08
C GLY A 342 -9.81 19.46 -2.36
N TYR A 343 -10.09 18.16 -2.35
CA TYR A 343 -11.29 17.59 -1.75
C TYR A 343 -10.88 16.60 -0.68
N GLY A 344 -11.35 16.77 0.56
CA GLY A 344 -11.11 15.77 1.61
C GLY A 344 -11.67 14.42 1.19
N VAL A 345 -13.00 14.38 1.00
CA VAL A 345 -13.72 13.18 0.55
C VAL A 345 -14.61 13.52 -0.65
N SER A 346 -14.53 12.71 -1.71
CA SER A 346 -15.30 12.91 -2.95
C SER A 346 -15.96 11.63 -3.45
N LYS A 347 -17.27 11.67 -3.75
CA LYS A 347 -18.07 10.53 -4.23
C LYS A 347 -17.87 9.25 -3.42
N SER A 348 -17.67 9.39 -2.12
CA SER A 348 -17.25 8.29 -1.25
C SER A 348 -18.17 8.17 -0.04
N VAL A 349 -18.02 7.06 0.65
CA VAL A 349 -18.64 6.83 1.95
C VAL A 349 -17.53 6.63 2.97
N ILE A 350 -17.60 7.37 4.08
CA ILE A 350 -16.80 7.12 5.27
C ILE A 350 -17.79 6.74 6.38
N ASN A 351 -17.59 5.59 7.00
CA ASN A 351 -18.41 5.09 8.09
C ASN A 351 -17.52 4.80 9.29
N GLY A 352 -17.89 5.30 10.47
CA GLY A 352 -17.19 4.99 11.71
C GLY A 352 -17.51 3.56 12.15
N GLY A 353 -18.80 3.28 12.38
CA GLY A 353 -19.27 1.93 12.71
C GLY A 353 -19.85 1.89 14.11
N ASP A 354 -19.42 0.96 14.94
CA ASP A 354 -19.81 0.86 16.34
C ASP A 354 -18.70 1.46 17.22
N GLY A 355 -18.93 2.57 17.91
CA GLY A 355 -17.94 3.19 18.81
C GLY A 355 -18.10 4.70 18.86
N ASP A 356 -17.33 5.39 19.71
CA ASP A 356 -17.30 6.85 19.74
C ASP A 356 -16.27 7.35 18.71
N ASP A 357 -16.71 7.57 17.46
CA ASP A 357 -15.81 7.82 16.33
C ASP A 357 -15.43 9.29 16.16
N PHE A 358 -14.27 9.53 15.56
CA PHE A 358 -13.75 10.87 15.31
C PHE A 358 -13.42 11.11 13.84
N PHE A 359 -14.00 12.16 13.25
CA PHE A 359 -13.76 12.57 11.87
C PHE A 359 -13.15 13.96 11.81
N GLU A 360 -11.98 14.07 11.19
CA GLU A 360 -11.35 15.32 10.78
C GLU A 360 -11.11 15.30 9.26
N ILE A 361 -11.93 16.07 8.52
CA ILE A 361 -11.91 16.09 7.06
C ILE A 361 -11.60 17.49 6.58
N MET A 362 -10.58 17.59 5.72
CA MET A 362 -10.11 18.87 5.18
C MET A 362 -9.89 18.79 3.68
N GLY A 363 -10.32 19.81 2.95
CA GLY A 363 -10.00 20.01 1.55
C GLY A 363 -9.69 21.47 1.27
N THR A 364 -8.70 21.75 0.41
CA THR A 364 -8.41 23.14 0.06
C THR A 364 -9.54 23.80 -0.73
N THR A 365 -10.46 23.03 -1.31
CA THR A 365 -11.65 23.52 -2.05
C THR A 365 -12.94 23.21 -1.30
N LEU A 366 -13.23 21.94 -1.03
CA LEU A 366 -14.33 21.50 -0.18
C LEU A 366 -13.85 20.33 0.66
N ASP A 367 -14.34 20.22 1.89
CA ASP A 367 -13.98 19.10 2.75
C ASP A 367 -14.73 17.85 2.28
N ILE A 368 -16.00 18.00 1.89
CA ILE A 368 -16.88 16.91 1.44
C ILE A 368 -17.47 17.26 0.06
N LYS A 369 -17.49 16.31 -0.88
CA LYS A 369 -18.12 16.47 -2.21
C LYS A 369 -18.85 15.20 -2.65
N ASP A 370 -20.15 15.29 -2.87
CA ASP A 370 -21.03 14.18 -3.27
C ASP A 370 -20.83 12.92 -2.40
N SER A 371 -20.60 13.10 -1.10
CA SER A 371 -20.20 12.01 -0.18
C SER A 371 -21.08 11.94 1.06
N LEU A 372 -21.06 10.77 1.69
CA LEU A 372 -21.66 10.50 3.00
C LEU A 372 -20.55 10.28 4.02
N ILE A 373 -20.61 11.01 5.12
CA ILE A 373 -19.82 10.75 6.33
C ILE A 373 -20.83 10.30 7.40
N SER A 374 -20.70 9.08 7.88
CA SER A 374 -21.58 8.45 8.85
C SER A 374 -20.79 8.12 10.10
N GLY A 375 -21.30 8.51 11.26
CA GLY A 375 -20.78 8.09 12.56
C GLY A 375 -21.08 6.62 12.78
N GLY A 376 -22.33 6.32 13.11
CA GLY A 376 -22.82 4.95 13.19
C GLY A 376 -23.56 4.74 14.49
N LEU A 377 -23.13 3.81 15.33
CA LEU A 377 -23.59 3.69 16.71
C LEU A 377 -22.53 4.27 17.63
N GLY A 378 -22.90 5.14 18.56
CA GLY A 378 -21.97 5.71 19.53
C GLY A 378 -22.09 7.23 19.60
N ASN A 379 -21.13 7.90 20.24
CA ASN A 379 -21.12 9.36 20.37
C ASN A 379 -20.05 9.96 19.46
N ASP A 380 -20.43 10.22 18.23
CA ASP A 380 -19.49 10.53 17.17
C ASP A 380 -19.16 12.02 17.14
N THR A 381 -17.93 12.34 16.71
CA THR A 381 -17.44 13.71 16.63
C THR A 381 -16.98 14.07 15.22
N PHE A 382 -17.62 15.09 14.64
CA PHE A 382 -17.36 15.56 13.28
C PHE A 382 -16.71 16.95 13.28
N LYS A 383 -15.45 16.98 12.85
CA LYS A 383 -14.71 18.19 12.46
C LYS A 383 -14.57 18.22 10.95
N THR A 384 -15.60 18.76 10.32
CA THR A 384 -15.67 18.96 8.88
C THR A 384 -16.04 20.42 8.60
N GLY A 385 -15.77 20.91 7.41
CA GLY A 385 -16.12 22.25 6.97
C GLY A 385 -17.06 22.25 5.77
N THR A 386 -16.80 23.17 4.84
CA THR A 386 -17.66 23.38 3.67
C THR A 386 -17.77 22.13 2.82
N GLY A 387 -18.96 21.85 2.30
CA GLY A 387 -19.12 20.63 1.50
C GLY A 387 -20.44 20.50 0.78
N GLN A 388 -20.45 19.63 -0.21
CA GLN A 388 -21.64 19.12 -0.86
C GLN A 388 -21.78 17.66 -0.45
N GLY A 389 -22.73 17.32 0.42
CA GLY A 389 -22.82 15.96 0.94
C GLY A 389 -23.68 15.85 2.19
N THR A 390 -23.65 14.68 2.81
CA THR A 390 -24.36 14.39 4.05
C THR A 390 -23.37 14.06 5.16
N VAL A 391 -23.57 14.66 6.32
CA VAL A 391 -22.97 14.20 7.59
C VAL A 391 -24.12 13.64 8.43
N ASP A 392 -24.00 12.38 8.81
CA ASP A 392 -25.01 11.65 9.57
C ASP A 392 -24.37 11.17 10.89
N GLY A 393 -24.87 11.66 12.03
CA GLY A 393 -24.40 11.19 13.33
C GLY A 393 -24.82 9.75 13.62
N GLY A 394 -25.94 9.29 13.04
CA GLY A 394 -26.46 7.97 13.31
C GLY A 394 -27.13 7.88 14.67
N GLY A 395 -26.67 6.95 15.51
CA GLY A 395 -27.30 6.57 16.76
C GLY A 395 -26.41 6.84 17.96
N GLY A 396 -26.69 7.91 18.69
CA GLY A 396 -26.18 8.11 20.03
C GLY A 396 -26.24 9.58 20.40
N ARG A 397 -25.12 10.17 20.81
CA ARG A 397 -25.06 11.61 21.13
C ARG A 397 -23.92 12.27 20.39
N ASP A 398 -24.23 12.66 19.17
CA ASP A 398 -23.25 13.08 18.19
C ASP A 398 -22.98 14.59 18.24
N LEU A 399 -21.76 14.98 17.90
CA LEU A 399 -21.26 16.34 17.95
C LEU A 399 -20.68 16.77 16.60
N ILE A 400 -21.20 17.87 16.03
CA ILE A 400 -20.58 18.53 14.87
C ILE A 400 -20.08 19.93 15.22
N PHE A 401 -18.88 20.25 14.74
CA PHE A 401 -18.28 21.57 14.81
C PHE A 401 -18.71 22.42 13.60
N LEU A 402 -19.18 23.65 13.86
CA LEU A 402 -19.69 24.57 12.84
C LEU A 402 -18.88 25.88 12.76
N ASP A 403 -17.62 25.86 13.21
CA ASP A 403 -16.73 27.02 13.23
C ASP A 403 -16.39 27.59 11.85
N PHE A 404 -16.65 26.82 10.79
CA PHE A 404 -16.47 27.24 9.40
C PHE A 404 -17.62 28.13 8.87
N PHE A 405 -18.74 28.25 9.61
CA PHE A 405 -19.90 28.99 9.14
C PHE A 405 -19.60 30.49 8.97
N ASN A 406 -19.97 31.03 7.80
CA ASN A 406 -19.83 32.45 7.49
C ASN A 406 -21.14 33.03 6.94
N ALA A 407 -21.82 33.86 7.73
CA ALA A 407 -23.10 34.47 7.36
C ALA A 407 -23.05 35.38 6.12
N ALA A 408 -21.86 35.83 5.70
CA ALA A 408 -21.71 36.61 4.47
C ALA A 408 -21.85 35.78 3.19
N THR A 409 -21.60 34.47 3.29
CA THR A 409 -21.52 33.57 2.12
C THR A 409 -22.38 32.31 2.28
N MET A 410 -22.98 32.09 3.44
CA MET A 410 -23.75 30.88 3.78
C MET A 410 -25.10 31.23 4.40
N THR A 411 -26.09 30.39 4.12
CA THR A 411 -27.37 30.36 4.85
C THR A 411 -27.53 29.01 5.53
N ILE A 412 -28.17 29.01 6.70
CA ILE A 412 -28.45 27.81 7.48
C ILE A 412 -29.94 27.73 7.81
N THR A 413 -30.51 26.54 7.65
CA THR A 413 -31.92 26.24 7.90
C THR A 413 -32.04 24.99 8.75
N GLU A 414 -32.99 25.00 9.69
CA GLU A 414 -33.36 23.81 10.46
C GLU A 414 -34.14 22.82 9.58
N LEU A 415 -33.77 21.55 9.65
CA LEU A 415 -34.54 20.43 9.10
C LEU A 415 -35.29 19.71 10.22
N ALA A 416 -36.30 18.92 9.85
CA ALA A 416 -36.99 18.06 10.82
C ALA A 416 -36.02 17.07 11.48
N GLY A 417 -36.30 16.69 12.73
CA GLY A 417 -35.53 15.62 13.40
C GLY A 417 -34.11 16.00 13.79
N ARG A 418 -33.86 17.26 14.18
CA ARG A 418 -32.54 17.81 14.58
C ARG A 418 -31.52 17.90 13.43
N GLY A 419 -31.97 17.98 12.19
CA GLY A 419 -31.07 18.21 11.05
C GLY A 419 -30.82 19.70 10.77
N LEU A 420 -29.78 19.97 10.00
CA LEU A 420 -29.45 21.28 9.43
C LEU A 420 -29.21 21.15 7.92
N GLU A 421 -29.59 22.18 7.18
CA GLU A 421 -29.17 22.38 5.80
C GLU A 421 -28.34 23.66 5.72
N ILE A 422 -27.12 23.57 5.21
CA ILE A 422 -26.25 24.71 4.96
C ILE A 422 -26.10 24.86 3.46
N VAL A 423 -26.41 26.05 2.94
CA VAL A 423 -26.21 26.43 1.54
C VAL A 423 -25.15 27.50 1.47
N GLY A 424 -24.09 27.26 0.70
CA GLY A 424 -22.98 28.19 0.55
C GLY A 424 -22.80 28.69 -0.89
N THR A 425 -22.23 29.89 -0.99
CA THR A 425 -21.92 30.59 -2.26
C THR A 425 -20.42 30.71 -2.54
N GLN A 426 -19.57 30.20 -1.64
CA GLN A 426 -18.11 30.19 -1.79
C GLN A 426 -17.47 28.88 -1.31
N ASP A 427 -16.37 28.48 -1.94
CA ASP A 427 -15.50 27.37 -1.53
C ASP A 427 -14.52 27.78 -0.39
N ASN A 428 -13.70 26.85 0.12
CA ASN A 428 -12.70 27.12 1.16
C ASN A 428 -11.60 28.13 0.74
N ARG A 429 -11.55 28.53 -0.54
CA ARG A 429 -10.62 29.55 -1.06
C ARG A 429 -11.30 30.91 -1.27
N GLY A 430 -12.61 31.00 -1.02
CA GLY A 430 -13.41 32.19 -1.29
C GLY A 430 -13.82 32.35 -2.76
N ASN A 431 -13.62 31.33 -3.61
CA ASN A 431 -14.12 31.36 -4.99
C ASN A 431 -15.62 31.12 -5.00
N THR A 432 -16.34 31.73 -5.94
CA THR A 432 -17.76 31.45 -6.14
C THR A 432 -18.02 29.97 -6.40
N ALA A 433 -18.89 29.36 -5.60
CA ALA A 433 -19.31 27.97 -5.71
C ALA A 433 -20.71 27.82 -5.14
N ASP A 434 -21.53 26.95 -5.70
CA ASP A 434 -22.84 26.63 -5.13
C ASP A 434 -22.77 25.23 -4.54
N TRP A 435 -23.03 25.12 -3.24
CA TRP A 435 -23.02 23.84 -2.54
C TRP A 435 -24.10 23.77 -1.48
N THR A 436 -24.51 22.54 -1.15
CA THR A 436 -25.50 22.25 -0.12
C THR A 436 -25.01 21.07 0.71
N GLN A 437 -24.89 21.29 2.01
CA GLN A 437 -24.53 20.26 2.98
C GLN A 437 -25.75 19.94 3.84
N THR A 438 -26.05 18.65 3.95
CA THR A 438 -27.08 18.14 4.85
C THR A 438 -26.41 17.55 6.07
N ILE A 439 -26.91 17.93 7.24
CA ILE A 439 -26.48 17.39 8.53
C ILE A 439 -27.72 16.78 9.16
N ILE A 440 -27.67 15.52 9.58
CA ILE A 440 -28.81 14.80 10.15
C ILE A 440 -28.37 13.98 11.37
N ASN A 441 -29.36 13.62 12.20
CA ASN A 441 -29.16 12.81 13.40
C ASN A 441 -28.03 13.35 14.27
N MET A 442 -28.09 14.65 14.58
CA MET A 442 -27.11 15.32 15.44
C MET A 442 -27.76 15.78 16.73
N GLU A 443 -27.14 15.46 17.86
CA GLU A 443 -27.58 15.87 19.19
C GLU A 443 -26.93 17.17 19.63
N GLN A 444 -25.71 17.45 19.18
CA GLN A 444 -24.89 18.57 19.63
C GLN A 444 -24.24 19.32 18.48
N PHE A 445 -24.27 20.66 18.59
CA PHE A 445 -23.67 21.56 17.61
C PHE A 445 -22.75 22.54 18.34
N GLN A 446 -21.47 22.59 17.95
CA GLN A 446 -20.50 23.49 18.56
C GLN A 446 -20.17 24.68 17.66
N VAL A 447 -20.21 25.88 18.24
CA VAL A 447 -19.77 27.14 17.62
C VAL A 447 -18.90 27.91 18.61
N GLY A 448 -17.61 28.01 18.31
CA GLY A 448 -16.58 28.50 19.20
C GLY A 448 -16.54 27.66 20.48
N SER A 449 -16.83 28.32 21.61
CA SER A 449 -16.94 27.68 22.92
C SER A 449 -18.36 27.29 23.32
N ASN A 450 -19.37 27.59 22.49
CA ASN A 450 -20.77 27.32 22.80
C ASN A 450 -21.20 25.98 22.21
N VAL A 451 -21.93 25.18 23.00
CA VAL A 451 -22.51 23.91 22.57
C VAL A 451 -24.03 24.00 22.68
N PHE A 452 -24.71 23.77 21.57
CA PHE A 452 -26.17 23.77 21.45
C PHE A 452 -26.68 22.33 21.36
N THR A 453 -27.88 22.09 21.89
CA THR A 453 -28.53 20.77 21.87
C THR A 453 -29.82 20.74 21.04
N SER A 454 -30.07 21.82 20.30
CA SER A 454 -31.17 21.96 19.37
C SER A 454 -30.71 22.66 18.10
N ALA A 455 -31.15 22.17 16.95
CA ALA A 455 -30.86 22.79 15.65
C ALA A 455 -31.43 24.22 15.58
N ALA A 456 -32.65 24.43 16.10
CA ALA A 456 -33.28 25.74 16.18
C ALA A 456 -32.43 26.79 16.93
N ASP A 457 -31.89 26.46 18.11
CA ASP A 457 -31.08 27.40 18.88
C ASP A 457 -29.76 27.70 18.18
N THR A 458 -29.13 26.70 17.54
CA THR A 458 -27.93 26.88 16.72
C THR A 458 -28.19 27.84 15.56
N VAL A 459 -29.29 27.65 14.82
CA VAL A 459 -29.69 28.53 13.70
C VAL A 459 -29.93 29.95 14.20
N ASN A 460 -30.70 30.12 15.29
CA ASN A 460 -30.95 31.42 15.89
C ASN A 460 -29.65 32.11 16.31
N PHE A 461 -28.69 31.37 16.87
CA PHE A 461 -27.40 31.93 17.23
C PHE A 461 -26.63 32.40 16.00
N LEU A 462 -26.41 31.53 15.02
CA LEU A 462 -25.60 31.82 13.83
C LEU A 462 -26.18 32.96 12.97
N GLN A 463 -27.50 33.12 12.93
CA GLN A 463 -28.14 34.22 12.20
C GLN A 463 -28.05 35.58 12.91
N ASN A 464 -27.79 35.60 14.23
CA ASN A 464 -27.78 36.83 15.04
C ASN A 464 -26.37 37.31 15.43
N VAL A 465 -25.33 36.51 15.16
CA VAL A 465 -23.93 36.81 15.54
C VAL A 465 -23.15 37.49 14.38
N SER A 466 -23.84 37.93 13.33
CA SER A 466 -23.27 38.64 12.17
C SER A 466 -22.65 40.00 12.49
#